data_AF-A0A3P5DIP3-F1
#
_entry.id   AF-A0A3P5DIP3-F1
#
_cell.length_a   1.000
_cell.length_b   1.000
_cell.length_c   1.000
_cell.angle_alpha   90.00
_cell.angle_beta   90.00
_cell.angle_gamma   90.00
#
_symmetry.space_group_name_H-M   'P 1'
#
loop_
_entity.id
_entity.type
_entity.pdbx_description
1 polymer ?
#
loop_
_entity_poly.entity_id
_entity_poly.type
_entity_poly.pdbx_seq_one_letter_code
_entity_poly.pdbx_strand_id
1 'polypeptide(L)'
;MLRLSVDELKLLAKYILQNVYIVFVQTDDFASSFRLFNVLNSRGLPLSNADLLKNALFESASTHNKKSEQIESAWSQIEDMVGVRRLDKFLTLHKLSEKKDRDRVLQKGFEAFIENLQQQFDGDAIAMSLMLVNSAKNYTKILENDFEHPSIRRKIASLSNLGVDEWIPPVMAFMNRMARTEDFNLDDFSQFITAFEKVYMHGWLKKQIKSQREMVCYSALVAINNDMPFDSVINQINQHADNSGFIAALDEDLYEPRPNQVNLIKAILLRLDMEQQDESVIKTYTGRITIEHILPQALVNEYWINRFQPQEHVYWLHKIGNLTLISGSKILKHNTMILSKEIYL
;
A
#
# COMPACT_ATOMS: atom_id res chain seq x y z
N MET A 1 -18.81 28.86 26.02
CA MET A 1 -18.31 29.82 25.02
C MET A 1 -18.41 31.23 25.61
N LEU A 2 -17.28 31.89 25.85
CA LEU A 2 -17.27 33.30 26.20
C LEU A 2 -17.68 34.10 24.96
N ARG A 3 -18.79 34.85 25.06
CA ARG A 3 -19.20 35.79 24.01
C ARG A 3 -18.50 37.12 24.25
N LEU A 4 -17.78 37.60 23.24
CA LEU A 4 -17.15 38.93 23.26
C LEU A 4 -18.24 40.01 23.36
N SER A 5 -17.97 41.04 24.14
CA SER A 5 -18.78 42.24 24.24
C SER A 5 -18.69 43.08 22.95
N VAL A 6 -19.65 43.99 22.76
CA VAL A 6 -19.69 44.87 21.59
C VAL A 6 -18.46 45.77 21.51
N ASP A 7 -17.92 46.20 22.64
CA ASP A 7 -16.73 47.05 22.68
C ASP A 7 -15.45 46.27 22.34
N GLU A 8 -15.35 45.01 22.75
CA GLU A 8 -14.27 44.11 22.34
C GLU A 8 -14.32 43.82 20.83
N LEU A 9 -15.50 43.65 20.24
CA LEU A 9 -15.67 43.49 18.79
C LEU A 9 -15.24 44.74 18.01
N LYS A 10 -15.57 45.94 18.51
CA LYS A 10 -15.10 47.20 17.90
C LYS A 10 -13.59 47.34 17.96
N LEU A 11 -12.98 46.95 19.08
CA LEU A 11 -11.54 47.01 19.28
C LEU A 11 -10.81 46.01 18.36
N LEU A 12 -11.38 44.81 18.20
CA LEU A 12 -10.90 43.80 17.25
C LEU A 12 -11.02 44.28 15.80
N ALA A 13 -12.16 44.85 15.41
CA ALA A 13 -12.35 45.40 14.06
C ALA A 13 -11.35 46.52 13.77
N LYS A 14 -11.13 47.43 14.72
CA LYS A 14 -10.12 48.49 14.62
C LYS A 14 -8.72 47.89 14.48
N TYR A 15 -8.40 46.86 15.25
CA TYR A 15 -7.12 46.18 15.18
C TYR A 15 -6.90 45.54 13.80
N ILE A 16 -7.87 44.79 13.28
CA ILE A 16 -7.80 44.17 11.94
C ILE A 16 -7.59 45.24 10.87
N LEU A 17 -8.36 46.33 10.91
CA LEU A 17 -8.28 47.37 9.88
C LEU A 17 -6.99 48.20 9.92
N GLN A 18 -6.36 48.33 11.09
CA GLN A 18 -5.19 49.22 11.27
C GLN A 18 -3.85 48.49 11.38
N ASN A 19 -3.86 47.23 11.83
CA ASN A 19 -2.63 46.49 12.19
C ASN A 19 -2.49 45.15 11.47
N VAL A 20 -3.49 44.70 10.71
CA VAL A 20 -3.39 43.48 9.88
C VAL A 20 -3.16 43.89 8.43
N TYR A 21 -2.03 43.49 7.88
CA TYR A 21 -1.67 43.75 6.50
C TYR A 21 -1.97 42.53 5.64
N ILE A 22 -2.71 42.73 4.56
CA ILE A 22 -2.94 41.71 3.54
C ILE A 22 -1.94 41.96 2.42
N VAL A 23 -1.09 40.98 2.14
CA VAL A 23 -0.20 41.00 0.98
C VAL A 23 -0.93 40.32 -0.17
N PHE A 24 -1.27 41.11 -1.19
CA PHE A 24 -1.87 40.59 -2.42
C PHE A 24 -0.78 40.46 -3.49
N VAL A 25 -0.65 39.27 -4.07
CA VAL A 25 0.25 39.02 -5.19
C VAL A 25 -0.56 38.51 -6.36
N GLN A 26 -0.49 39.22 -7.48
CA GLN A 26 -1.12 38.85 -8.74
C GLN A 26 -0.05 38.54 -9.76
N THR A 27 -0.26 37.49 -10.54
CA THR A 27 0.65 37.06 -11.61
C THR A 27 -0.14 36.89 -12.91
N ASP A 28 0.53 37.08 -14.04
CA ASP A 28 -0.11 37.09 -15.37
C ASP A 28 -0.40 35.68 -15.92
N ASP A 29 0.27 34.65 -15.40
CA ASP A 29 0.12 33.26 -15.82
C ASP A 29 0.22 32.26 -14.65
N PHE A 30 -0.41 31.10 -14.82
CA PHE A 30 -0.49 30.04 -13.79
C PHE A 30 0.88 29.46 -13.42
N ALA A 31 1.80 29.30 -14.37
CA ALA A 31 3.12 28.76 -14.05
C ALA A 31 3.90 29.72 -13.12
N SER A 32 3.71 31.03 -13.30
CA SER A 32 4.29 32.06 -12.44
C SER A 32 3.57 32.16 -11.09
N SER A 33 2.24 32.08 -11.04
CA SER A 33 1.48 32.03 -9.77
C SER A 33 1.92 30.84 -8.92
N PHE A 34 2.05 29.67 -9.56
CA PHE A 34 2.43 28.41 -8.94
C PHE A 34 3.87 28.41 -8.43
N ARG A 35 4.82 28.88 -9.25
CA ARG A 35 6.22 29.06 -8.79
C ARG A 35 6.29 29.99 -7.59
N LEU A 36 5.57 31.11 -7.64
CA LEU A 36 5.58 32.09 -6.56
C LEU A 36 4.93 31.53 -5.29
N PHE A 37 3.82 30.79 -5.42
CA PHE A 37 3.18 30.08 -4.33
C PHE A 37 4.08 29.02 -3.69
N ASN A 38 4.78 28.20 -4.50
CA ASN A 38 5.73 27.21 -3.99
C ASN A 38 6.94 27.85 -3.29
N VAL A 39 7.47 28.94 -3.84
CA VAL A 39 8.58 29.69 -3.22
C VAL A 39 8.14 30.30 -1.89
N LEU A 40 6.92 30.85 -1.81
CA LEU A 40 6.39 31.39 -0.56
C LEU A 40 6.16 30.30 0.50
N ASN A 41 5.61 29.14 0.10
CA ASN A 41 5.37 28.01 1.00
C ASN A 41 6.65 27.27 1.42
N SER A 42 7.75 27.39 0.67
CA SER A 42 9.04 26.78 1.01
C SER A 42 9.69 27.30 2.30
N ARG A 43 9.24 28.47 2.78
CA ARG A 43 9.75 29.12 4.01
C ARG A 43 8.86 28.89 5.23
N GLY A 44 7.75 28.16 5.08
CA GLY A 44 6.81 27.77 6.16
C GLY A 44 6.61 26.25 6.25
N LEU A 45 5.50 25.80 6.85
CA LEU A 45 5.09 24.39 6.79
C LEU A 45 4.66 24.12 5.34
N PRO A 46 5.35 23.24 4.59
CA PRO A 46 5.06 23.04 3.18
C PRO A 46 3.66 22.43 3.03
N LEU A 47 2.88 22.97 2.10
CA LEU A 47 1.61 22.37 1.72
C LEU A 47 1.82 20.95 1.21
N SER A 48 0.89 20.06 1.53
CA SER A 48 0.92 18.70 1.02
C SER A 48 0.64 18.68 -0.48
N ASN A 49 1.05 17.62 -1.18
CA ASN A 49 0.68 17.47 -2.59
C ASN A 49 -0.84 17.38 -2.75
N ALA A 50 -1.52 16.85 -1.73
CA ALA A 50 -2.98 16.84 -1.65
C ALA A 50 -3.57 18.26 -1.61
N ASP A 51 -3.03 19.16 -0.79
CA ASP A 51 -3.51 20.55 -0.72
C ASP A 51 -3.30 21.28 -2.06
N LEU A 52 -2.14 21.08 -2.69
CA LEU A 52 -1.85 21.63 -4.02
C LEU A 52 -2.83 21.12 -5.06
N LEU A 53 -3.13 19.81 -5.04
CA LEU A 53 -4.10 19.20 -5.93
C LEU A 53 -5.51 19.73 -5.75
N LYS A 54 -5.95 19.81 -4.50
CA LYS A 54 -7.24 20.40 -4.14
C LYS A 54 -7.39 21.80 -4.75
N ASN A 55 -6.42 22.67 -4.49
CA ASN A 55 -6.47 24.06 -4.95
C ASN A 55 -6.56 24.15 -6.48
N ALA A 56 -5.79 23.36 -7.21
CA ALA A 56 -5.84 23.39 -8.67
C ALA A 56 -7.14 22.84 -9.26
N LEU A 57 -7.77 21.86 -8.62
CA LEU A 57 -9.10 21.39 -9.01
C LEU A 57 -10.14 22.51 -8.85
N PHE A 58 -10.10 23.25 -7.74
CA PHE A 58 -10.99 24.40 -7.52
C PHE A 58 -10.74 25.55 -8.51
N GLU A 59 -9.48 25.85 -8.81
CA GLU A 59 -9.10 26.88 -9.78
C GLU A 59 -9.59 26.52 -11.18
N SER A 60 -9.31 25.28 -11.63
CA SER A 60 -9.75 24.77 -12.92
C SER A 60 -11.28 24.78 -13.08
N ALA A 61 -12.04 24.45 -12.03
CA ALA A 61 -13.50 24.54 -12.07
C ALA A 61 -14.02 25.99 -12.16
N SER A 62 -13.34 26.92 -11.48
CA SER A 62 -13.66 28.34 -11.53
C SER A 62 -13.46 28.91 -12.94
N THR A 63 -12.36 28.54 -13.61
CA THR A 63 -12.09 28.94 -15.01
C THR A 63 -13.17 28.46 -15.98
N HIS A 64 -13.80 27.32 -15.71
CA HIS A 64 -14.82 26.71 -16.58
C HIS A 64 -16.27 26.99 -16.14
N ASN A 65 -16.51 27.93 -15.22
CA ASN A 65 -17.84 28.25 -14.67
C ASN A 65 -18.61 27.03 -14.11
N LYS A 66 -17.89 26.01 -13.62
CA LYS A 66 -18.48 24.81 -13.03
C LYS A 66 -18.76 25.04 -11.54
N LYS A 67 -19.83 24.42 -11.02
CA LYS A 67 -20.17 24.51 -9.59
C LYS A 67 -19.12 23.79 -8.75
N SER A 68 -18.40 24.53 -7.91
CA SER A 68 -17.34 24.02 -7.02
C SER A 68 -17.84 23.05 -5.94
N GLU A 69 -19.14 23.03 -5.65
CA GLU A 69 -19.78 22.14 -4.66
C GLU A 69 -19.49 20.65 -4.91
N GLN A 70 -19.42 20.23 -6.18
CA GLN A 70 -19.14 18.83 -6.51
C GLN A 70 -17.70 18.43 -6.19
N ILE A 71 -16.75 19.34 -6.39
CA ILE A 71 -15.34 19.11 -6.07
C ILE A 71 -15.15 19.09 -4.55
N GLU A 72 -15.81 20.00 -3.84
CA GLU A 72 -15.80 20.02 -2.38
C GLU A 72 -16.35 18.70 -1.80
N SER A 73 -17.49 18.23 -2.31
CA SER A 73 -18.09 16.95 -1.90
C SER A 73 -17.18 15.77 -2.25
N ALA A 74 -16.62 15.71 -3.45
CA ALA A 74 -15.71 14.65 -3.87
C ALA A 74 -14.45 14.62 -2.99
N TRP A 75 -13.87 15.80 -2.70
CA TRP A 75 -12.68 15.90 -1.87
C TRP A 75 -12.95 15.51 -0.41
N SER A 76 -14.07 15.96 0.16
CA SER A 76 -14.51 15.54 1.50
C SER A 76 -14.65 14.02 1.59
N GLN A 77 -15.26 13.38 0.58
CA GLN A 77 -15.37 11.92 0.55
C GLN A 77 -14.00 11.23 0.54
N ILE A 78 -13.03 11.75 -0.23
CA ILE A 78 -11.66 11.21 -0.24
C ILE A 78 -11.01 11.38 1.14
N GLU A 79 -11.15 12.55 1.77
CA GLU A 79 -10.65 12.83 3.12
C GLU A 79 -11.25 11.89 4.17
N ASP A 80 -12.55 11.63 4.10
CA ASP A 80 -13.28 10.74 5.01
C ASP A 80 -12.85 9.28 4.87
N MET A 81 -12.67 8.78 3.64
CA MET A 81 -12.27 7.40 3.37
C MET A 81 -10.78 7.14 3.68
N VAL A 82 -9.90 8.00 3.16
CA VAL A 82 -8.45 7.79 3.21
C VAL A 82 -7.84 8.29 4.53
N GLY A 83 -8.44 9.34 5.08
CA GLY A 83 -7.91 10.12 6.19
C GLY A 83 -6.84 11.12 5.74
N VAL A 84 -6.93 12.35 6.24
CA VAL A 84 -6.05 13.49 5.90
C VAL A 84 -4.56 13.13 5.95
N ARG A 85 -4.14 12.36 6.96
CA ARG A 85 -2.73 11.96 7.15
C ARG A 85 -2.18 11.02 6.07
N ARG A 86 -3.05 10.30 5.34
CA ARG A 86 -2.64 9.32 4.33
C ARG A 86 -2.86 9.81 2.89
N LEU A 87 -3.39 11.02 2.70
CA LEU A 87 -3.72 11.55 1.36
C LEU A 87 -2.51 11.56 0.42
N ASP A 88 -1.36 12.09 0.85
CA ASP A 88 -0.16 12.11 -0.01
C ASP A 88 0.32 10.71 -0.39
N LYS A 89 0.22 9.75 0.54
CA LYS A 89 0.55 8.35 0.28
C LYS A 89 -0.43 7.75 -0.74
N PHE A 90 -1.72 7.97 -0.55
CA PHE A 90 -2.75 7.55 -1.51
C PHE A 90 -2.50 8.14 -2.89
N LEU A 91 -2.30 9.45 -3.01
CA LEU A 91 -2.04 10.12 -4.29
C LEU A 91 -0.80 9.56 -4.96
N THR A 92 0.28 9.30 -4.21
CA THR A 92 1.49 8.68 -4.76
C THR A 92 1.20 7.28 -5.33
N LEU A 93 0.46 6.45 -4.59
CA LEU A 93 0.11 5.10 -5.05
C LEU A 93 -0.88 5.14 -6.22
N HIS A 94 -1.83 6.06 -6.21
CA HIS A 94 -2.77 6.27 -7.29
C HIS A 94 -2.05 6.70 -8.57
N LYS A 95 -1.13 7.66 -8.49
CA LYS A 95 -0.35 8.06 -9.66
C LYS A 95 0.48 6.91 -10.21
N LEU A 96 1.08 6.10 -9.33
CA LEU A 96 1.81 4.90 -9.73
C LEU A 96 0.88 3.87 -10.40
N SER A 97 -0.38 3.76 -9.96
CA SER A 97 -1.38 2.88 -10.56
C SER A 97 -1.78 3.28 -11.98
N GLU A 98 -1.53 4.52 -12.40
CA GLU A 98 -1.86 5.01 -13.75
C GLU A 98 -0.71 4.86 -14.77
N LYS A 99 0.45 4.33 -14.36
CA LYS A 99 1.62 4.24 -15.25
C LYS A 99 1.37 3.35 -16.47
N LYS A 100 1.71 3.88 -17.65
CA LYS A 100 1.64 3.18 -18.95
C LYS A 100 2.99 2.69 -19.47
N ASP A 101 4.08 3.03 -18.78
CA ASP A 101 5.46 2.67 -19.10
C ASP A 101 6.14 1.94 -17.94
N ARG A 102 7.28 1.29 -18.24
CA ARG A 102 8.12 0.56 -17.26
C ARG A 102 9.20 1.43 -16.62
N ASP A 103 9.21 2.75 -16.86
CA ASP A 103 10.18 3.63 -16.24
C ASP A 103 9.97 3.65 -14.73
N ARG A 104 11.08 3.53 -14.00
CA ARG A 104 11.07 3.56 -12.53
C ARG A 104 11.09 4.98 -12.01
N VAL A 105 11.39 5.95 -12.87
CA VAL A 105 11.24 7.36 -12.56
C VAL A 105 9.74 7.68 -12.51
N LEU A 106 9.27 7.93 -11.31
CA LEU A 106 8.03 8.67 -11.12
C LEU A 106 8.36 10.14 -11.38
N GLN A 107 7.63 10.80 -12.28
CA GLN A 107 7.45 12.25 -12.17
C GLN A 107 6.83 12.48 -10.80
N LYS A 108 7.66 12.87 -9.84
CA LYS A 108 7.25 13.05 -8.46
C LYS A 108 6.53 14.37 -8.34
N GLY A 109 5.47 14.37 -7.53
CA GLY A 109 4.83 15.58 -7.08
C GLY A 109 3.58 15.94 -7.86
N PHE A 110 2.97 17.02 -7.39
CA PHE A 110 1.69 17.52 -7.86
C PHE A 110 1.66 17.89 -9.36
N GLU A 111 2.80 18.26 -9.97
CA GLU A 111 2.89 18.61 -11.41
C GLU A 111 2.30 17.54 -12.33
N ALA A 112 2.57 16.27 -12.02
CA ALA A 112 2.08 15.15 -12.82
C ALA A 112 0.55 14.96 -12.73
N PHE A 113 -0.09 15.51 -11.69
CA PHE A 113 -1.54 15.57 -11.59
C PHE A 113 -2.12 16.72 -12.42
N ILE A 114 -1.43 17.85 -12.49
CA ILE A 114 -1.83 18.98 -13.35
C ILE A 114 -1.73 18.61 -14.81
N GLU A 115 -0.63 17.97 -15.21
CA GLU A 115 -0.49 17.45 -16.57
C GLU A 115 -1.63 16.48 -16.90
N ASN A 116 -2.00 15.60 -15.96
CA ASN A 116 -3.12 14.67 -16.15
C ASN A 116 -4.46 15.42 -16.30
N LEU A 117 -4.75 16.38 -15.41
CA LEU A 117 -5.94 17.23 -15.47
C LEU A 117 -6.09 17.93 -16.83
N GLN A 118 -5.00 18.42 -17.39
CA GLN A 118 -5.04 19.10 -18.69
C GLN A 118 -5.12 18.11 -19.86
N GLN A 119 -4.29 17.06 -19.87
CA GLN A 119 -4.15 16.18 -21.05
C GLN A 119 -5.23 15.10 -21.16
N GLN A 120 -5.66 14.51 -20.03
CA GLN A 120 -6.63 13.40 -20.05
C GLN A 120 -8.05 13.86 -19.78
N PHE A 121 -8.21 14.94 -19.01
CA PHE A 121 -9.52 15.44 -18.61
C PHE A 121 -9.92 16.73 -19.33
N ASP A 122 -9.07 17.29 -20.19
CA ASP A 122 -9.33 18.57 -20.89
C ASP A 122 -9.74 19.69 -19.91
N GLY A 123 -9.09 19.74 -18.75
CA GLY A 123 -9.44 20.67 -17.67
C GLY A 123 -10.72 20.35 -16.91
N ASP A 124 -11.34 19.18 -17.10
CA ASP A 124 -12.51 18.75 -16.33
C ASP A 124 -12.13 18.29 -14.91
N ALA A 125 -12.01 19.27 -14.01
CA ALA A 125 -11.72 19.04 -12.61
C ALA A 125 -12.78 18.17 -11.89
N ILE A 126 -14.04 18.18 -12.34
CA ILE A 126 -15.09 17.35 -11.74
C ILE A 126 -14.86 15.88 -12.12
N ALA A 127 -14.61 15.60 -13.40
CA ALA A 127 -14.34 14.24 -13.87
C ALA A 127 -13.10 13.64 -13.17
N MET A 128 -12.03 14.43 -13.03
CA MET A 128 -10.84 14.00 -12.29
C MET A 128 -11.15 13.75 -10.80
N SER A 129 -11.93 14.62 -10.16
CA SER A 129 -12.32 14.46 -8.75
C SER A 129 -13.14 13.18 -8.53
N LEU A 130 -14.09 12.87 -9.43
CA LEU A 130 -14.88 11.64 -9.37
C LEU A 130 -14.03 10.39 -9.61
N MET A 131 -13.05 10.45 -10.51
CA MET A 131 -12.09 9.36 -10.68
C MET A 131 -11.27 9.13 -9.40
N LEU A 132 -10.78 10.20 -8.77
CA LEU A 132 -10.05 10.12 -7.50
C LEU A 132 -10.90 9.52 -6.39
N VAL A 133 -12.20 9.85 -6.32
CA VAL A 133 -13.15 9.22 -5.38
C VAL A 133 -13.23 7.71 -5.60
N ASN A 134 -13.38 7.25 -6.85
CA ASN A 134 -13.43 5.81 -7.15
C ASN A 134 -12.12 5.10 -6.81
N SER A 135 -10.99 5.73 -7.12
CA SER A 135 -9.66 5.21 -6.74
C SER A 135 -9.48 5.14 -5.22
N ALA A 136 -9.96 6.15 -4.48
CA ALA A 136 -9.92 6.18 -3.02
C ALA A 136 -10.78 5.07 -2.38
N LYS A 137 -11.95 4.78 -2.96
CA LYS A 137 -12.79 3.63 -2.55
C LYS A 137 -12.03 2.31 -2.70
N ASN A 138 -11.42 2.08 -3.87
CA ASN A 138 -10.66 0.86 -4.14
C ASN A 138 -9.42 0.76 -3.24
N TYR A 139 -8.70 1.85 -3.02
CA TYR A 139 -7.56 1.90 -2.10
C TYR A 139 -7.97 1.53 -0.67
N THR A 140 -9.07 2.08 -0.18
CA THR A 140 -9.59 1.80 1.16
C THR A 140 -10.02 0.34 1.27
N LYS A 141 -10.74 -0.19 0.26
CA LYS A 141 -11.14 -1.59 0.17
C LYS A 141 -9.93 -2.55 0.24
N ILE A 142 -8.82 -2.21 -0.43
CA ILE A 142 -7.57 -2.98 -0.38
C ILE A 142 -6.96 -2.95 1.03
N LEU A 143 -6.84 -1.77 1.65
CA LEU A 143 -6.21 -1.62 2.97
C LEU A 143 -6.99 -2.29 4.08
N GLU A 144 -8.31 -2.21 4.03
CA GLU A 144 -9.22 -2.82 5.01
C GLU A 144 -9.46 -4.30 4.74
N ASN A 145 -8.98 -4.80 3.58
CA ASN A 145 -9.22 -6.15 3.09
C ASN A 145 -10.73 -6.50 3.04
N ASP A 146 -11.53 -5.52 2.64
CA ASP A 146 -12.99 -5.60 2.60
C ASP A 146 -13.45 -6.24 1.28
N PHE A 147 -13.26 -7.55 1.15
CA PHE A 147 -13.70 -8.32 -0.01
C PHE A 147 -14.69 -9.41 0.40
N GLU A 148 -15.72 -9.63 -0.40
CA GLU A 148 -16.75 -10.65 -0.11
C GLU A 148 -16.18 -12.07 -0.16
N HIS A 149 -15.34 -12.36 -1.16
CA HIS A 149 -14.75 -13.70 -1.34
C HIS A 149 -13.59 -13.97 -0.37
N PRO A 150 -13.64 -15.06 0.43
CA PRO A 150 -12.56 -15.43 1.33
C PRO A 150 -11.22 -15.65 0.63
N SER A 151 -11.23 -16.22 -0.58
CA SER A 151 -10.03 -16.47 -1.37
C SER A 151 -9.25 -15.17 -1.67
N ILE A 152 -9.95 -14.12 -2.10
CA ILE A 152 -9.38 -12.78 -2.34
C ILE A 152 -8.84 -12.21 -1.02
N ARG A 153 -9.63 -12.28 0.06
CA ARG A 153 -9.18 -11.79 1.37
C ARG A 153 -7.89 -12.45 1.83
N ARG A 154 -7.73 -13.74 1.57
CA ARG A 154 -6.51 -14.49 1.91
C ARG A 154 -5.29 -13.98 1.13
N LYS A 155 -5.44 -13.68 -0.16
CA LYS A 155 -4.34 -13.18 -1.02
C LYS A 155 -3.96 -11.74 -0.66
N ILE A 156 -4.93 -10.87 -0.41
CA ILE A 156 -4.67 -9.50 0.05
C ILE A 156 -4.01 -9.49 1.43
N ALA A 157 -4.43 -10.36 2.36
CA ALA A 157 -3.76 -10.52 3.64
C ALA A 157 -2.31 -11.00 3.49
N SER A 158 -2.06 -11.98 2.60
CA SER A 158 -0.71 -12.47 2.26
C SER A 158 0.23 -11.33 1.86
N LEU A 159 -0.22 -10.50 0.91
CA LEU A 159 0.54 -9.35 0.42
C LEU A 159 0.71 -8.26 1.50
N SER A 160 -0.34 -7.98 2.27
CA SER A 160 -0.31 -6.97 3.34
C SER A 160 0.67 -7.34 4.46
N ASN A 161 0.80 -8.64 4.77
CA ASN A 161 1.71 -9.13 5.81
C ASN A 161 3.20 -8.91 5.49
N LEU A 162 3.55 -8.64 4.22
CA LEU A 162 4.92 -8.28 3.83
C LEU A 162 5.35 -6.92 4.40
N GLY A 163 4.40 -6.07 4.80
CA GLY A 163 4.67 -4.75 5.38
C GLY A 163 5.24 -3.74 4.37
N VAL A 164 4.99 -3.94 3.09
CA VAL A 164 5.34 -3.03 2.00
C VAL A 164 4.12 -2.68 1.16
N ASP A 165 4.20 -1.57 0.43
CA ASP A 165 3.08 -1.07 -0.40
C ASP A 165 3.29 -1.26 -1.91
N GLU A 166 4.42 -1.85 -2.33
CA GLU A 166 4.83 -1.98 -3.75
C GLU A 166 3.83 -2.75 -4.62
N TRP A 167 3.03 -3.62 -4.00
CA TRP A 167 2.01 -4.43 -4.66
C TRP A 167 0.65 -3.74 -4.77
N ILE A 168 0.40 -2.65 -4.03
CA ILE A 168 -0.90 -1.96 -4.03
C ILE A 168 -1.23 -1.34 -5.40
N PRO A 169 -0.30 -0.63 -6.08
CA PRO A 169 -0.60 0.02 -7.35
C PRO A 169 -1.15 -0.91 -8.45
N PRO A 170 -0.57 -2.09 -8.76
CA PRO A 170 -1.13 -2.97 -9.79
C PRO A 170 -2.51 -3.52 -9.41
N VAL A 171 -2.75 -3.82 -8.14
CA VAL A 171 -4.07 -4.27 -7.65
C VAL A 171 -5.10 -3.16 -7.79
N MET A 172 -4.74 -1.95 -7.38
CA MET A 172 -5.59 -0.76 -7.51
C MET A 172 -5.85 -0.40 -8.97
N ALA A 173 -4.86 -0.50 -9.86
CA ALA A 173 -5.01 -0.27 -11.29
C ALA A 173 -6.04 -1.23 -11.90
N PHE A 174 -5.96 -2.52 -11.56
CA PHE A 174 -6.92 -3.52 -12.03
C PHE A 174 -8.34 -3.18 -11.56
N MET A 175 -8.52 -2.90 -10.27
CA MET A 175 -9.82 -2.54 -9.71
C MET A 175 -10.37 -1.23 -10.29
N ASN A 176 -9.51 -0.25 -10.56
CA ASN A 176 -9.89 1.01 -11.19
C ASN A 176 -10.36 0.81 -12.64
N ARG A 177 -9.67 -0.05 -13.41
CA ARG A 177 -10.12 -0.44 -14.75
C ARG A 177 -11.46 -1.16 -14.67
N MET A 178 -11.56 -2.22 -13.87
CA MET A 178 -12.80 -2.98 -13.65
C MET A 178 -13.99 -2.09 -13.24
N ALA A 179 -13.76 -1.01 -12.48
CA ALA A 179 -14.82 -0.06 -12.10
C ALA A 179 -15.19 0.93 -13.23
N ARG A 180 -14.28 1.17 -14.17
CA ARG A 180 -14.44 2.12 -15.29
C ARG A 180 -14.95 1.45 -16.56
N THR A 181 -14.59 0.19 -16.77
CA THR A 181 -14.83 -0.58 -17.99
C THR A 181 -15.58 -1.86 -17.64
N GLU A 182 -16.47 -2.30 -18.52
CA GLU A 182 -17.22 -3.56 -18.36
C GLU A 182 -16.46 -4.79 -18.90
N ASP A 183 -15.17 -4.62 -19.22
CA ASP A 183 -14.33 -5.66 -19.83
C ASP A 183 -13.75 -6.65 -18.82
N PHE A 184 -13.65 -6.27 -17.54
CA PHE A 184 -13.23 -7.12 -16.44
C PHE A 184 -14.34 -7.27 -15.40
N ASN A 185 -14.37 -8.43 -14.75
CA ASN A 185 -15.30 -8.74 -13.68
C ASN A 185 -14.59 -9.25 -12.41
N LEU A 186 -15.36 -9.61 -11.39
CA LEU A 186 -14.84 -10.05 -10.10
C LEU A 186 -14.07 -11.39 -10.17
N ASP A 187 -14.44 -12.28 -11.09
CA ASP A 187 -13.73 -13.53 -11.33
C ASP A 187 -12.36 -13.26 -11.96
N ASP A 188 -12.29 -12.35 -12.94
CA ASP A 188 -11.02 -11.89 -13.53
C ASP A 188 -10.11 -11.29 -12.45
N PHE A 189 -10.67 -10.48 -11.54
CA PHE A 189 -9.91 -9.94 -10.41
C PHE A 189 -9.39 -11.04 -9.47
N SER A 190 -10.21 -12.06 -9.17
CA SER A 190 -9.83 -13.21 -8.35
C SER A 190 -8.68 -14.01 -8.99
N GLN A 191 -8.75 -14.24 -10.30
CA GLN A 191 -7.69 -14.91 -11.06
C GLN A 191 -6.42 -14.05 -11.12
N PHE A 192 -6.56 -12.74 -11.37
CA PHE A 192 -5.46 -11.78 -11.38
C PHE A 192 -4.71 -11.74 -10.05
N ILE A 193 -5.42 -11.53 -8.93
CA ILE A 193 -4.77 -11.42 -7.61
C ILE A 193 -4.10 -12.74 -7.21
N THR A 194 -4.65 -13.87 -7.64
CA THR A 194 -4.06 -15.18 -7.42
C THR A 194 -2.76 -15.37 -8.20
N ALA A 195 -2.73 -15.03 -9.49
CA ALA A 195 -1.51 -15.11 -10.29
C ALA A 195 -0.45 -14.12 -9.80
N PHE A 196 -0.88 -12.88 -9.53
CA PHE A 196 0.00 -11.81 -9.06
C PHE A 196 0.62 -12.13 -7.70
N GLU A 197 -0.16 -12.57 -6.70
CA GLU A 197 0.37 -12.95 -5.38
C GLU A 197 1.42 -14.04 -5.49
N LYS A 198 1.14 -15.12 -6.24
CA LYS A 198 2.09 -16.22 -6.46
C LYS A 198 3.40 -15.69 -7.04
N VAL A 199 3.35 -14.99 -8.17
CA VAL A 199 4.56 -14.54 -8.87
C VAL A 199 5.32 -13.48 -8.06
N TYR A 200 4.62 -12.55 -7.40
CA TYR A 200 5.24 -11.53 -6.56
C TYR A 200 5.99 -12.14 -5.36
N MET A 201 5.44 -13.21 -4.76
CA MET A 201 6.09 -13.95 -3.67
C MET A 201 7.38 -14.66 -4.10
N HIS A 202 7.55 -15.01 -5.37
CA HIS A 202 8.83 -15.58 -5.86
C HIS A 202 9.97 -14.59 -5.67
N GLY A 203 9.76 -13.31 -5.94
CA GLY A 203 10.80 -12.30 -5.77
C GLY A 203 11.23 -12.16 -4.31
N TRP A 204 10.28 -12.27 -3.38
CA TRP A 204 10.57 -12.24 -1.94
C TRP A 204 11.33 -13.48 -1.46
N LEU A 205 10.86 -14.67 -1.79
CA LEU A 205 11.48 -15.93 -1.35
C LEU A 205 12.88 -16.12 -1.94
N LYS A 206 13.09 -15.73 -3.20
CA LYS A 206 14.41 -15.73 -3.84
C LYS A 206 15.32 -14.58 -3.39
N LYS A 207 14.94 -13.83 -2.34
CA LYS A 207 15.69 -12.69 -1.78
C LYS A 207 16.06 -11.63 -2.82
N GLN A 208 15.21 -11.42 -3.84
CA GLN A 208 15.46 -10.41 -4.87
C GLN A 208 15.42 -9.00 -4.29
N ILE A 209 16.26 -8.13 -4.82
CA ILE A 209 16.24 -6.70 -4.49
C ILE A 209 14.94 -6.05 -4.97
N LYS A 210 14.56 -4.94 -4.34
CA LYS A 210 13.33 -4.21 -4.63
C LYS A 210 13.09 -3.97 -6.12
N SER A 211 14.12 -3.54 -6.86
CA SER A 211 14.00 -3.24 -8.29
C SER A 211 13.56 -4.40 -9.14
N GLN A 212 13.98 -5.62 -8.79
CA GLN A 212 13.60 -6.84 -9.50
C GLN A 212 12.16 -7.23 -9.14
N ARG A 213 11.78 -7.11 -7.86
CA ARG A 213 10.40 -7.37 -7.42
C ARG A 213 9.39 -6.40 -8.03
N GLU A 214 9.78 -5.15 -8.24
CA GLU A 214 8.92 -4.15 -8.90
C GLU A 214 8.67 -4.47 -10.38
N MET A 215 9.48 -5.32 -11.04
CA MET A 215 9.29 -5.63 -12.46
C MET A 215 7.94 -6.29 -12.73
N VAL A 216 7.48 -7.20 -11.86
CA VAL A 216 6.14 -7.79 -12.02
C VAL A 216 5.04 -6.75 -11.79
N CYS A 217 5.23 -5.81 -10.85
CA CYS A 217 4.29 -4.70 -10.63
C CYS A 217 4.18 -3.82 -11.87
N TYR A 218 5.31 -3.38 -12.43
CA TYR A 218 5.32 -2.53 -13.63
C TYR A 218 4.81 -3.27 -14.88
N SER A 219 5.13 -4.56 -15.05
CA SER A 219 4.58 -5.37 -16.14
C SER A 219 3.05 -5.46 -16.05
N ALA A 220 2.49 -5.68 -14.86
CA ALA A 220 1.05 -5.69 -14.64
C ALA A 220 0.43 -4.31 -14.93
N LEU A 221 1.00 -3.23 -14.37
CA LEU A 221 0.52 -1.85 -14.57
C LEU A 221 0.46 -1.48 -16.05
N VAL A 222 1.53 -1.73 -16.79
CA VAL A 222 1.62 -1.43 -18.23
C VAL A 222 0.59 -2.23 -19.01
N ALA A 223 0.37 -3.50 -18.70
CA ALA A 223 -0.63 -4.31 -19.38
C ALA A 223 -2.06 -3.81 -19.10
N ILE A 224 -2.35 -3.48 -17.84
CA ILE A 224 -3.66 -2.99 -17.40
C ILE A 224 -3.98 -1.64 -18.03
N ASN A 225 -3.04 -0.67 -17.99
CA ASN A 225 -3.27 0.72 -18.39
C ASN A 225 -3.13 0.98 -19.90
N ASN A 226 -2.61 0.01 -20.66
CA ASN A 226 -2.67 0.02 -22.13
C ASN A 226 -3.81 -0.86 -22.65
N ASP A 227 -4.84 -1.07 -21.83
CA ASP A 227 -6.11 -1.72 -22.21
C ASP A 227 -5.93 -3.13 -22.82
N MET A 228 -4.89 -3.86 -22.42
CA MET A 228 -4.68 -5.23 -22.91
C MET A 228 -5.81 -6.16 -22.44
N PRO A 229 -6.18 -7.21 -23.21
CA PRO A 229 -7.11 -8.24 -22.78
C PRO A 229 -6.63 -8.97 -21.53
N PHE A 230 -7.56 -9.57 -20.78
CA PHE A 230 -7.28 -10.26 -19.52
C PHE A 230 -6.16 -11.30 -19.61
N ASP A 231 -6.21 -12.20 -20.60
CA ASP A 231 -5.18 -13.23 -20.81
C ASP A 231 -3.79 -12.64 -21.02
N SER A 232 -3.71 -11.51 -21.73
CA SER A 232 -2.46 -10.79 -21.96
C SER A 232 -1.91 -10.19 -20.66
N VAL A 233 -2.78 -9.65 -19.80
CA VAL A 233 -2.39 -9.17 -18.46
C VAL A 233 -1.81 -10.31 -17.62
N ILE A 234 -2.48 -11.46 -17.59
CA ILE A 234 -2.01 -12.65 -16.86
C ILE A 234 -0.68 -13.16 -17.42
N ASN A 235 -0.52 -13.21 -18.73
CA ASN A 235 0.74 -13.60 -19.37
C ASN A 235 1.90 -12.64 -19.02
N GLN A 236 1.65 -11.33 -18.95
CA GLN A 236 2.64 -10.34 -18.53
C GLN A 236 3.05 -10.49 -17.06
N ILE A 237 2.23 -11.10 -16.21
CA ILE A 237 2.62 -11.48 -14.85
C ILE A 237 3.41 -12.79 -14.89
N ASN A 238 2.85 -13.82 -15.52
CA ASN A 238 3.41 -15.18 -15.52
C ASN A 238 4.79 -15.29 -16.18
N GLN A 239 5.16 -14.37 -17.09
CA GLN A 239 6.53 -14.32 -17.64
C GLN A 239 7.62 -14.13 -16.55
N HIS A 240 7.25 -13.62 -15.37
CA HIS A 240 8.15 -13.45 -14.23
C HIS A 240 8.13 -14.64 -13.27
N ALA A 241 7.28 -15.65 -13.53
CA ALA A 241 7.24 -16.86 -12.73
C ALA A 241 8.54 -17.66 -12.89
N ASP A 242 9.01 -18.20 -11.78
CA ASP A 242 10.19 -19.06 -11.71
C ASP A 242 9.96 -20.11 -10.62
N ASN A 243 9.25 -21.18 -10.98
CA ASN A 243 8.86 -22.23 -10.04
C ASN A 243 10.09 -23.00 -9.54
N SER A 244 11.07 -23.26 -10.41
CA SER A 244 12.31 -23.94 -10.04
C SER A 244 13.13 -23.15 -9.03
N GLY A 245 13.34 -21.86 -9.27
CA GLY A 245 14.07 -21.00 -8.36
C GLY A 245 13.32 -20.76 -7.05
N PHE A 246 11.98 -20.73 -7.10
CA PHE A 246 11.14 -20.69 -5.91
C PHE A 246 11.34 -21.93 -5.04
N ILE A 247 11.27 -23.14 -5.62
CA ILE A 247 11.47 -24.39 -4.89
C ILE A 247 12.88 -24.46 -4.31
N ALA A 248 13.90 -24.12 -5.09
CA ALA A 248 15.28 -24.07 -4.62
C ALA A 248 15.44 -23.08 -3.45
N ALA A 249 14.80 -21.91 -3.51
CA ALA A 249 14.86 -20.93 -2.44
C ALA A 249 14.19 -21.39 -1.14
N LEU A 250 13.21 -22.30 -1.18
CA LEU A 250 12.59 -22.85 0.03
C LEU A 250 13.54 -23.76 0.82
N ASP A 251 14.50 -24.40 0.14
CA ASP A 251 15.54 -25.22 0.77
C ASP A 251 16.68 -24.39 1.38
N GLU A 252 16.73 -23.08 1.12
CA GLU A 252 17.73 -22.17 1.67
C GLU A 252 17.38 -21.70 3.09
N ASP A 253 18.33 -21.05 3.76
CA ASP A 253 18.07 -20.42 5.04
C ASP A 253 17.21 -19.17 4.85
N LEU A 254 15.96 -19.24 5.33
CA LEU A 254 15.00 -18.17 5.13
C LEU A 254 15.00 -17.16 6.28
N TYR A 255 15.28 -17.59 7.51
CA TYR A 255 15.28 -16.69 8.67
C TYR A 255 16.61 -15.94 8.81
N GLU A 256 16.54 -14.61 8.79
CA GLU A 256 17.60 -13.74 9.29
C GLU A 256 16.96 -12.61 10.11
N PRO A 257 17.59 -12.13 11.20
CA PRO A 257 17.02 -11.14 12.11
C PRO A 257 17.08 -9.71 11.52
N ARG A 258 16.61 -9.54 10.28
CA ARG A 258 16.46 -8.26 9.58
C ARG A 258 14.97 -7.95 9.43
N PRO A 259 14.50 -6.70 9.64
CA PRO A 259 13.08 -6.37 9.66
C PRO A 259 12.25 -6.91 8.47
N ASN A 260 12.74 -6.72 7.25
CA ASN A 260 12.04 -7.19 6.04
C ASN A 260 11.95 -8.71 5.95
N GLN A 261 12.98 -9.41 6.45
CA GLN A 261 13.04 -10.87 6.40
C GLN A 261 12.19 -11.49 7.49
N VAL A 262 12.14 -10.87 8.67
CA VAL A 262 11.19 -11.21 9.74
C VAL A 262 9.75 -11.03 9.25
N ASN A 263 9.42 -9.94 8.56
CA ASN A 263 8.09 -9.74 7.97
C ASN A 263 7.78 -10.79 6.91
N LEU A 264 8.73 -11.13 6.04
CA LEU A 264 8.57 -12.19 5.04
C LEU A 264 8.27 -13.55 5.70
N ILE A 265 9.08 -13.98 6.67
CA ILE A 265 8.84 -15.25 7.38
C ILE A 265 7.48 -15.24 8.05
N LYS A 266 7.13 -14.14 8.73
CA LYS A 266 5.82 -14.00 9.37
C LYS A 266 4.69 -14.11 8.35
N ALA A 267 4.81 -13.45 7.19
CA ALA A 267 3.84 -13.54 6.12
C ALA A 267 3.70 -14.97 5.59
N ILE A 268 4.81 -15.68 5.38
CA ILE A 268 4.81 -17.07 4.92
C ILE A 268 4.14 -17.99 5.93
N LEU A 269 4.51 -17.91 7.22
CA LEU A 269 3.94 -18.77 8.26
C LEU A 269 2.44 -18.50 8.45
N LEU A 270 2.02 -17.24 8.41
CA LEU A 270 0.59 -16.87 8.43
C LEU A 270 -0.13 -17.45 7.22
N ARG A 271 0.50 -17.38 6.04
CA ARG A 271 -0.06 -17.93 4.80
C ARG A 271 -0.22 -19.45 4.85
N LEU A 272 0.76 -20.16 5.43
CA LEU A 272 0.70 -21.61 5.64
C LEU A 272 -0.40 -22.00 6.64
N ASP A 273 -0.52 -21.30 7.77
CA ASP A 273 -1.61 -21.53 8.73
C ASP A 273 -2.99 -21.30 8.09
N MET A 274 -3.11 -20.30 7.21
CA MET A 274 -4.33 -20.04 6.45
C MET A 274 -4.66 -21.14 5.44
N GLU A 275 -3.68 -21.79 4.82
CA GLU A 275 -3.90 -22.91 3.89
C GLU A 275 -4.23 -24.22 4.60
N GLN A 276 -3.77 -24.41 5.84
CA GLN A 276 -4.17 -25.56 6.66
C GLN A 276 -5.63 -25.47 7.14
N GLN A 277 -6.28 -24.33 6.97
CA GLN A 277 -7.64 -24.07 7.42
C GLN A 277 -8.63 -24.08 6.26
N ASP A 278 -9.83 -24.60 6.54
CA ASP A 278 -10.98 -24.45 5.65
C ASP A 278 -11.20 -22.99 5.26
N GLU A 279 -11.57 -22.75 3.99
CA GLU A 279 -11.74 -21.40 3.42
C GLU A 279 -12.71 -20.50 4.20
N SER A 280 -13.65 -21.11 4.93
CA SER A 280 -14.63 -20.43 5.78
C SER A 280 -14.07 -19.87 7.09
N VAL A 281 -12.87 -20.29 7.50
CA VAL A 281 -12.23 -19.88 8.75
C VAL A 281 -11.11 -18.87 8.47
N ILE A 282 -11.20 -17.71 9.09
CA ILE A 282 -10.11 -16.72 9.16
C ILE A 282 -9.77 -16.55 10.64
N LYS A 283 -8.68 -17.17 11.09
CA LYS A 283 -8.16 -16.89 12.43
C LYS A 283 -7.64 -15.45 12.51
N THR A 284 -8.21 -14.67 13.42
CA THR A 284 -7.65 -13.38 13.80
C THR A 284 -6.65 -13.61 14.92
N TYR A 285 -5.38 -13.35 14.65
CA TYR A 285 -4.35 -13.36 15.68
C TYR A 285 -4.42 -12.06 16.47
N THR A 286 -4.77 -12.15 17.76
CA THR A 286 -4.77 -11.00 18.67
C THR A 286 -3.43 -10.90 19.40
N GLY A 287 -2.88 -9.68 19.50
CA GLY A 287 -1.64 -9.41 20.23
C GLY A 287 -0.38 -9.46 19.38
N ARG A 288 0.79 -9.35 20.02
CA ARG A 288 2.08 -9.41 19.33
C ARG A 288 2.33 -10.84 18.85
N ILE A 289 2.49 -10.99 17.53
CA ILE A 289 2.92 -12.23 16.90
C ILE A 289 4.44 -12.18 16.77
N THR A 290 5.12 -13.16 17.34
CA THR A 290 6.58 -13.35 17.19
C THR A 290 6.87 -14.64 16.44
N ILE A 291 8.06 -14.70 15.84
CA ILE A 291 8.59 -15.92 15.24
C ILE A 291 9.50 -16.55 16.28
N GLU A 292 9.27 -17.82 16.58
CA GLU A 292 10.11 -18.62 17.46
C GLU A 292 10.71 -19.80 16.71
N HIS A 293 11.82 -20.33 17.23
CA HIS A 293 12.45 -21.53 16.70
C HIS A 293 12.05 -22.74 17.54
N ILE A 294 11.66 -23.84 16.91
CA ILE A 294 11.31 -25.10 17.58
C ILE A 294 12.58 -25.74 18.15
N LEU A 295 13.58 -25.95 17.29
CA LEU A 295 14.97 -26.25 17.62
C LEU A 295 15.63 -24.93 18.08
N PRO A 296 16.07 -24.83 19.35
CA PRO A 296 16.61 -23.59 19.89
C PRO A 296 17.85 -23.09 19.15
N GLN A 297 18.01 -21.76 19.10
CA GLN A 297 19.22 -21.12 18.56
C GLN A 297 20.50 -21.49 19.31
N ALA A 298 20.38 -21.77 20.62
CA ALA A 298 21.48 -22.27 21.44
C ALA A 298 21.16 -23.67 21.97
N LEU A 299 22.05 -24.63 21.70
CA LEU A 299 21.98 -25.99 22.23
C LEU A 299 22.43 -26.05 23.69
N VAL A 300 21.58 -25.58 24.60
CA VAL A 300 21.87 -25.57 26.05
C VAL A 300 21.21 -26.71 26.82
N ASN A 301 20.24 -27.40 26.22
CA ASN A 301 19.50 -28.49 26.86
C ASN A 301 19.98 -29.86 26.35
N GLU A 302 20.25 -30.79 27.26
CA GLU A 302 20.69 -32.17 26.95
C GLU A 302 19.79 -32.88 25.94
N TYR A 303 18.48 -32.62 25.96
CA TYR A 303 17.52 -33.18 25.00
C TYR A 303 17.92 -32.93 23.55
N TRP A 304 18.36 -31.70 23.24
CA TRP A 304 18.73 -31.27 21.89
C TRP A 304 20.17 -31.65 21.56
N ILE A 305 21.09 -31.51 22.53
CA ILE A 305 22.51 -31.90 22.38
C ILE A 305 22.63 -33.38 21.99
N ASN A 306 21.81 -34.26 22.58
CA ASN A 306 21.84 -35.69 22.29
C ASN A 306 21.14 -36.09 20.97
N ARG A 307 20.43 -35.16 20.31
CA ARG A 307 19.62 -35.46 19.10
C ARG A 307 20.16 -34.82 17.83
N PHE A 308 20.90 -33.72 17.94
CA PHE A 308 21.41 -32.98 16.79
C PHE A 308 22.91 -32.83 16.90
N GLN A 309 23.63 -33.28 15.89
CA GLN A 309 25.04 -32.94 15.74
C GLN A 309 25.18 -31.44 15.42
N PRO A 310 26.32 -30.79 15.74
CA PRO A 310 26.52 -29.37 15.47
C PRO A 310 26.27 -28.97 14.01
N GLN A 311 26.63 -29.83 13.05
CA GLN A 311 26.42 -29.58 11.61
C GLN A 311 24.93 -29.63 11.23
N GLU A 312 24.18 -30.58 11.80
CA GLU A 312 22.73 -30.70 11.59
C GLU A 312 21.98 -29.54 12.24
N HIS A 313 22.41 -29.11 13.44
CA HIS A 313 21.85 -27.96 14.11
C HIS A 313 21.95 -26.70 13.25
N VAL A 314 23.15 -26.39 12.75
CA VAL A 314 23.36 -25.23 11.85
C VAL A 314 22.50 -25.35 10.60
N TYR A 315 22.44 -26.54 9.98
CA TYR A 315 21.66 -26.75 8.76
C TYR A 315 20.16 -26.52 8.98
N TRP A 316 19.57 -27.02 10.07
CA TRP A 316 18.12 -26.91 10.31
C TRP A 316 17.68 -25.58 10.93
N LEU A 317 18.62 -24.83 11.53
CA LEU A 317 18.27 -23.74 12.43
C LEU A 317 17.37 -22.68 11.78
N HIS A 318 17.68 -22.27 10.55
CA HIS A 318 16.98 -21.18 9.86
C HIS A 318 16.07 -21.65 8.72
N LYS A 319 15.81 -22.95 8.63
CA LYS A 319 14.86 -23.54 7.68
C LYS A 319 13.43 -23.26 8.13
N ILE A 320 12.53 -23.14 7.16
CA ILE A 320 11.11 -22.85 7.42
C ILE A 320 10.46 -23.85 8.37
N GLY A 321 10.80 -25.14 8.26
CA GLY A 321 10.25 -26.19 9.12
C GLY A 321 10.64 -26.07 10.60
N ASN A 322 11.64 -25.25 10.92
CA ASN A 322 12.04 -24.97 12.30
C ASN A 322 11.39 -23.71 12.90
N LEU A 323 10.60 -22.98 12.13
CA LEU A 323 10.05 -21.69 12.52
C LEU A 323 8.56 -21.82 12.82
N THR A 324 8.10 -21.16 13.88
CA THR A 324 6.69 -21.17 14.27
C THR A 324 6.22 -19.80 14.74
N LEU A 325 4.91 -19.56 14.65
CA LEU A 325 4.26 -18.34 15.15
C LEU A 325 3.81 -18.52 16.58
N ILE A 326 4.10 -17.53 17.42
CA ILE A 326 3.56 -17.45 18.79
C ILE A 326 2.79 -16.15 18.95
N SER A 327 1.59 -16.25 19.55
CA SER A 327 0.76 -15.10 19.92
C SER A 327 0.78 -14.85 21.43
N GLY A 328 1.02 -13.59 21.82
CA GLY A 328 0.90 -13.12 23.21
C GLY A 328 2.20 -13.13 24.03
N SER A 329 2.12 -12.65 25.27
CA SER A 329 3.26 -12.45 26.20
C SER A 329 3.82 -13.74 26.81
N LYS A 330 3.50 -14.92 26.26
CA LYS A 330 4.06 -16.19 26.74
C LYS A 330 5.53 -16.25 26.32
N ILE A 331 6.39 -15.65 27.14
CA ILE A 331 7.81 -15.96 27.16
C ILE A 331 7.88 -17.44 27.52
N LEU A 332 8.23 -18.28 26.55
CA LEU A 332 8.61 -19.66 26.80
C LEU A 332 9.87 -19.65 27.68
N LYS A 333 9.68 -19.64 29.01
CA LYS A 333 10.74 -20.10 29.91
C LYS A 333 11.04 -21.55 29.54
N HIS A 334 12.32 -21.90 29.60
CA HIS A 334 12.93 -23.16 29.14
C HIS A 334 12.12 -24.45 29.39
N ASN A 335 11.30 -24.52 30.44
CA ASN A 335 10.52 -25.72 30.78
C ASN A 335 9.26 -25.96 29.91
N THR A 336 8.77 -24.96 29.18
CA THR A 336 7.53 -25.09 28.39
C THR A 336 7.72 -25.51 26.93
N MET A 337 8.96 -25.60 26.44
CA MET A 337 9.26 -26.14 25.10
C MET A 337 8.95 -27.64 24.96
N ILE A 338 8.66 -28.35 26.06
CA ILE A 338 8.23 -29.75 26.02
C ILE A 338 6.72 -29.86 25.72
N LEU A 339 5.91 -28.87 26.12
CA LEU A 339 4.44 -28.90 25.98
C LEU A 339 3.94 -28.42 24.60
N SER A 340 4.69 -27.57 23.91
CA SER A 340 4.38 -27.23 22.51
C SER A 340 4.65 -28.39 21.53
N LYS A 341 5.22 -29.51 22.01
CA LYS A 341 5.59 -30.68 21.21
C LYS A 341 4.42 -31.59 20.85
N GLU A 342 3.33 -31.60 21.63
CA GLU A 342 2.15 -32.44 21.34
C GLU A 342 1.19 -31.86 20.31
N ILE A 343 1.33 -30.57 19.96
CA ILE A 343 0.36 -29.87 19.09
C ILE A 343 0.88 -29.78 17.64
N TYR A 344 2.19 -29.89 17.41
CA TYR A 344 2.83 -29.58 16.12
C TYR A 344 3.75 -30.68 15.55
N LEU A 345 3.86 -31.82 16.23
CA LEU A 345 4.43 -33.08 15.71
C LEU A 345 3.32 -34.14 15.79
#